data_AF-A0A7C5PDN1-F1
#
_entry.id   AF-A0A7C5PDN1-F1
#
_cell.length_a   1.000
_cell.length_b   1.000
_cell.length_c   1.000
_cell.angle_alpha   90.00
_cell.angle_beta   90.00
_cell.angle_gamma   90.00
#
_symmetry.space_group_name_H-M   'P 1'
#
loop_
_entity.id
_entity.type
_entity.pdbx_description
1 polymer ?
#
loop_
_entity_poly.entity_id
_entity_poly.type
_entity_poly.pdbx_seq_one_letter_code
_entity_poly.pdbx_strand_id
1 'polypeptide(L)' 'MLYPYKFKPVPVERVWGGRALEKFGKPLPPGRRIGESWEISDRADIQS' A
#
# COMPACT_ATOMS: atom_id res chain seq x y z
N MET A 1 -29.22 -2.11 3.93
CA MET A 1 -28.22 -1.03 4.09
C MET A 1 -26.88 -1.63 3.72
N LEU A 2 -26.13 -1.04 2.78
CA LEU A 2 -24.84 -1.59 2.32
C LEU A 2 -23.71 -1.15 3.25
N TYR A 3 -22.77 -2.05 3.53
CA TYR A 3 -21.55 -1.73 4.27
C TYR A 3 -20.45 -1.31 3.28
N PRO A 4 -19.64 -0.27 3.58
CA PRO A 4 -18.53 0.13 2.70
C PRO A 4 -17.50 -0.99 2.54
N TYR A 5 -17.05 -1.25 1.31
CA TYR A 5 -15.94 -2.17 1.06
C TYR A 5 -14.65 -1.65 1.70
N LYS A 6 -13.85 -2.58 2.23
CA LYS A 6 -12.53 -2.32 2.81
C LYS A 6 -11.48 -3.10 2.02
N PHE A 7 -10.66 -2.36 1.31
CA PHE A 7 -9.56 -2.87 0.48
C PHE A 7 -8.32 -3.19 1.33
N LYS A 8 -7.40 -3.99 0.79
CA LYS A 8 -6.13 -4.35 1.46
C LYS A 8 -4.97 -3.62 0.79
N PRO A 9 -4.39 -2.57 1.42
CA PRO A 9 -3.39 -1.73 0.76
C PRO A 9 -2.15 -2.54 0.35
N VAL A 10 -1.72 -2.38 -0.90
CA VAL A 10 -0.48 -2.99 -1.40
C VAL A 10 0.67 -1.99 -1.28
N PRO A 11 1.71 -2.27 -0.47
CA PRO A 11 2.91 -1.44 -0.40
C PRO A 11 3.83 -1.73 -1.59
N VAL A 12 4.15 -0.70 -2.39
CA VAL A 12 4.95 -0.84 -3.62
C VAL A 12 6.31 -0.16 -3.49
N GLU A 13 7.36 -0.88 -3.88
CA GLU A 13 8.74 -0.40 -3.83
C GLU A 13 9.08 0.59 -4.95
N ARG A 14 9.85 1.63 -4.59
CA ARG A 14 10.32 2.70 -5.47
C ARG A 14 11.71 3.16 -5.05
N VAL A 15 12.50 3.67 -6.00
CA VAL A 15 13.86 4.19 -5.75
C VAL A 15 13.88 5.35 -4.74
N TRP A 16 12.82 6.16 -4.72
CA TRP A 16 12.58 7.27 -3.79
C TRP A 16 11.85 6.84 -2.50
N GLY A 17 11.52 5.55 -2.36
CA GLY A 17 10.77 5.01 -1.23
C GLY A 17 11.59 4.90 0.07
N GLY A 18 10.88 4.64 1.17
CA GLY A 18 11.48 4.55 2.50
C GLY A 18 10.47 4.10 3.55
N ARG A 19 10.39 4.85 4.66
CA ARG A 19 9.51 4.56 5.82
C ARG A 19 8.50 5.68 6.15
N ALA A 20 8.31 6.65 5.25
CA ALA A 20 7.43 7.80 5.51
C ALA A 20 5.97 7.39 5.74
N LEU A 21 5.50 6.31 5.10
CA LEU A 21 4.13 5.82 5.19
C LEU A 21 3.77 5.22 6.58
N GLU A 22 4.76 4.81 7.38
CA GLU A 22 4.55 4.37 8.77
C GLU A 22 3.87 5.44 9.62
N LYS A 23 4.15 6.72 9.34
CA LYS A 23 3.54 7.89 10.02
C LYS A 23 2.02 7.98 9.82
N PHE A 24 1.48 7.27 8.83
CA PHE A 24 0.05 7.17 8.54
C PHE A 24 -0.53 5.80 8.93
N GLY A 25 0.17 5.05 9.79
CA GLY A 25 -0.26 3.72 10.27
C GLY A 25 -0.21 2.61 9.21
N LYS A 26 0.48 2.82 8.09
CA LYS A 26 0.64 1.79 7.04
C LYS A 26 1.72 0.79 7.43
N PRO A 27 1.41 -0.52 7.58
CA PRO A 27 2.42 -1.52 7.93
C PRO A 27 3.36 -1.75 6.74
N LEU A 28 4.64 -1.40 6.91
CA LEU A 28 5.65 -1.54 5.84
C LEU A 28 6.59 -2.74 6.11
N PRO A 29 6.80 -3.64 5.13
CA PRO A 29 7.69 -4.79 5.29
C PRO A 29 9.15 -4.35 5.59
N PRO A 30 9.90 -5.12 6.40
CA PRO A 30 11.27 -4.79 6.77
C PRO A 30 12.21 -4.86 5.55
N GLY A 31 13.30 -4.06 5.58
CA GLY A 31 14.33 -4.02 4.54
C GLY A 31 13.94 -3.36 3.20
N ARG A 32 12.64 -3.23 2.92
CA ARG A 32 12.11 -2.70 1.65
C ARG A 32 11.91 -1.18 1.66
N ARG A 33 12.07 -0.53 0.50
CA ARG A 33 11.89 0.92 0.31
C ARG A 33 10.54 1.22 -0.34
N ILE A 34 9.49 1.28 0.48
CA ILE A 34 8.13 1.54 0.00
C ILE A 34 7.97 3.02 -0.32
N GLY A 35 7.59 3.33 -1.56
CA GLY A 35 7.24 4.69 -1.98
C GLY A 35 5.72 4.91 -1.97
N GLU A 36 4.97 3.90 -2.39
CA GLU A 36 3.53 4.00 -2.65
C GLU A 36 2.74 3.00 -1.80
N SER A 37 1.55 3.39 -1.37
CA SER A 37 0.54 2.50 -0.78
C SER A 37 -0.68 2.54 -1.71
N TRP A 38 -0.92 1.46 -2.44
CA TRP A 38 -2.05 1.36 -3.37
C TRP A 38 -3.26 0.81 -2.62
N GLU A 39 -4.22 1.70 -2.32
CA GLU A 39 -5.42 1.40 -1.52
C GLU A 39 -6.55 0.78 -2.35
N ILE A 40 -6.53 0.99 -3.66
CA ILE A 40 -7.42 0.39 -4.66
C ILE A 40 -6.56 0.18 -5.91
N SER A 41 -6.73 -0.93 -6.60
CA SER A 41 -6.19 -1.14 -7.95
C SER A 41 -7.23 -1.84 -8.82
N ASP A 42 -6.90 -2.03 -10.09
CA ASP A 42 -7.56 -3.00 -10.95
C ASP A 42 -6.58 -3.53 -12.00
N ARG A 43 -5.38 -3.90 -11.55
CA ARG A 43 -4.31 -4.37 -12.43
C ARG A 43 -4.09 -5.87 -12.25
N ALA A 44 -3.85 -6.56 -13.37
CA ALA A 44 -3.60 -7.99 -13.37
C ALA A 44 -2.30 -8.41 -12.63
N ASP A 45 -1.34 -7.50 -12.46
CA ASP A 45 -0.09 -7.74 -11.73
C ASP A 45 -0.15 -7.39 -10.23
N ILE A 46 -1.04 -6.46 -9.83
CA ILE A 46 -1.18 -5.97 -8.45
C ILE A 46 -2.65 -5.62 -8.19
N GLN A 47 -3.30 -6.30 -7.25
CA GLN A 47 -4.72 -6.14 -6.93
C GLN A 47 -4.94 -5.89 -5.42
N SER A 48 -6.01 -5.14 -5.05
CA SER A 48 -6.25 -4.60 -3.70
C SER A 48 -7.70 -4.73 -3.23
#